data_AF-A0A8T5BQL6-F1
#
_entry.id   AF-A0A8T5BQL6-F1
#
_cell.length_a   1.000
_cell.length_b   1.000
_cell.length_c   1.000
_cell.angle_alpha   90.00
_cell.angle_beta   90.00
_cell.angle_gamma   90.00
#
_symmetry.space_group_name_H-M   'P 1'
#
loop_
_entity.id
_entity.type
_entity.pdbx_description
1 polymer ?
#
loop_
_entity_poly.entity_id
_entity_poly.type
_entity_poly.pdbx_seq_one_letter_code
_entity_poly.pdbx_strand_id
1 'polypeptide(L)' 'EIKRKSAGKDAVLQLAKYVESVKGIVNREIRGVIVAPQLARGAQKLLATLGLDFKQLDPRKCAEIIRKTETKKLVDFYL' A
#
# COMPACT_ATOMS: atom_id res chain seq x y z
N GLU A 1 3.53 3.43 0.51
CA GLU A 1 2.87 4.15 -0.60
C GLU A 1 1.63 3.36 -1.05
N ILE A 2 0.46 3.99 -1.19
CA ILE A 2 -0.79 3.31 -1.60
C ILE A 2 -1.26 3.87 -2.93
N LYS A 3 -1.57 3.01 -3.91
CA LYS A 3 -2.17 3.38 -5.20
C LYS A 3 -3.42 2.57 -5.48
N ARG A 4 -4.48 3.22 -6.00
CA ARG A 4 -5.75 2.57 -6.40
C ARG A 4 -5.66 1.84 -7.75
N LYS A 5 -4.64 2.14 -8.55
CA LYS A 5 -4.36 1.58 -9.88
C LYS A 5 -2.93 1.03 -9.88
N SER A 6 -2.46 0.51 -11.02
CA SER A 6 -1.09 0.01 -11.16
C SER A 6 -0.04 1.03 -10.69
N ALA A 7 0.91 0.58 -9.89
CA ALA A 7 2.03 1.40 -9.43
C ALA A 7 3.16 1.41 -10.47
N GLY A 8 3.55 2.59 -10.92
CA GLY A 8 4.64 2.82 -11.86
C GLY A 8 5.98 3.14 -11.18
N LYS A 9 6.99 3.48 -11.99
CA LYS A 9 8.33 3.87 -11.50
C LYS A 9 8.27 5.12 -10.62
N ASP A 10 7.37 6.04 -10.93
CA ASP A 10 7.06 7.24 -10.16
C ASP A 10 6.72 6.91 -8.70
N ALA A 11 5.85 5.91 -8.48
CA ALA A 11 5.46 5.48 -7.14
C ALA A 11 6.64 4.86 -6.36
N VAL A 12 7.52 4.12 -7.06
CA VAL A 12 8.73 3.54 -6.46
C VAL A 12 9.70 4.65 -6.04
N LEU A 13 9.97 5.61 -6.92
CA LEU A 13 10.86 6.74 -6.63
C LEU A 13 10.31 7.63 -5.50
N GLN A 14 9.00 7.84 -5.49
CA GLN A 14 8.33 8.57 -4.41
C GLN A 14 8.55 7.88 -3.06
N LEU A 15 8.32 6.56 -2.99
CA LEU A 15 8.53 5.80 -1.76
C LEU A 15 10.00 5.80 -1.33
N ALA A 16 10.93 5.65 -2.26
CA ALA A 16 12.36 5.67 -1.97
C ALA A 16 12.79 6.98 -1.30
N LYS A 17 12.32 8.12 -1.83
CA LYS A 17 12.59 9.45 -1.24
C LYS A 17 12.07 9.55 0.20
N TYR A 18 10.88 9.03 0.46
CA TYR A 18 10.32 9.03 1.82
C TYR A 18 11.09 8.12 2.77
N VAL A 19 11.44 6.90 2.34
CA VAL A 19 12.24 5.98 3.15
C VAL A 19 13.57 6.62 3.52
N GLU A 20 14.26 7.22 2.55
CA GLU A 20 15.55 7.87 2.77
C GLU A 20 15.44 9.06 3.75
N SER A 21 14.41 9.88 3.58
CA SER A 21 14.17 11.03 4.47
C SER A 21 13.91 10.59 5.92
N VAL A 22 13.21 9.48 6.11
CA VAL A 22 12.90 8.96 7.45
C VAL A 22 14.11 8.23 8.05
N LYS A 23 14.95 7.60 7.23
CA LYS A 23 16.14 6.86 7.67
C LYS A 23 17.12 7.72 8.46
N GLY A 24 17.23 9.01 8.13
CA GLY A 24 18.05 9.96 8.89
C GLY A 24 17.49 10.35 10.27
N ILE A 25 16.22 10.04 10.54
CA ILE A 25 15.50 10.49 11.75
C ILE A 25 15.32 9.34 12.75
N VAL A 26 15.17 8.10 12.28
CA VAL A 26 14.91 6.95 13.15
C VAL A 26 16.10 6.00 13.22
N ASN A 27 16.47 5.61 14.43
CA ASN A 27 17.54 4.63 14.69
C ASN A 27 17.01 3.18 14.61
N ARG A 28 16.28 2.85 13.54
CA ARG A 28 15.78 1.49 13.29
C ARG A 28 15.66 1.23 11.80
N GLU A 29 15.64 -0.06 11.44
CA GLU A 29 15.38 -0.45 10.06
C GLU A 29 13.98 -0.01 9.60
N ILE A 30 13.93 0.54 8.38
CA ILE A 30 12.70 0.99 7.73
C ILE A 30 12.44 0.07 6.55
N ARG A 31 11.21 -0.44 6.47
CA ARG A 31 10.72 -1.14 5.29
C ARG A 31 9.74 -0.27 4.52
N GLY A 32 10.10 0.07 3.28
CA GLY A 32 9.19 0.74 2.37
C GLY A 32 8.33 -0.27 1.61
N VAL A 33 7.01 -0.17 1.75
CA VAL A 33 6.06 -1.04 1.02
C VAL A 33 5.20 -0.23 0.05
N ILE A 34 5.13 -0.68 -1.20
CA ILE A 34 4.14 -0.25 -2.19
C ILE A 34 2.93 -1.17 -2.12
N VAL A 35 1.75 -0.58 -1.96
CA VAL A 35 0.48 -1.28 -1.91
C VAL A 35 -0.37 -0.85 -3.10
N ALA A 36 -0.61 -1.75 -4.05
CA ALA A 36 -1.41 -1.46 -5.25
C ALA A 36 -2.03 -2.74 -5.85
N PRO A 37 -3.06 -2.63 -6.70
CA PRO A 37 -3.61 -3.80 -7.39
C PRO A 37 -2.61 -4.53 -8.28
N GLN A 38 -1.66 -3.79 -8.85
CA GLN A 38 -0.63 -4.32 -9.76
C GLN A 38 0.62 -3.43 -9.72
N LEU A 39 1.76 -4.01 -10.10
CA LEU A 39 3.01 -3.30 -10.32
C LEU A 39 3.30 -3.25 -11.83
N ALA A 40 3.66 -2.09 -12.37
CA ALA A 40 4.02 -1.96 -13.77
C ALA A 40 5.30 -2.75 -14.07
N ARG A 41 5.39 -3.40 -15.24
CA ARG A 41 6.56 -4.23 -15.62
C ARG A 41 7.90 -3.51 -15.46
N GLY A 42 7.95 -2.22 -15.83
CA GLY A 42 9.15 -1.40 -15.70
C GLY A 42 9.50 -0.97 -14.27
N ALA A 43 8.58 -1.12 -13.32
CA ALA A 43 8.77 -0.74 -11.92
C ALA A 43 9.34 -1.89 -11.07
N GLN A 44 9.15 -3.15 -11.48
CA GLN A 44 9.61 -4.32 -10.73
C GLN A 44 11.13 -4.34 -10.53
N LYS A 45 11.89 -4.11 -11.60
CA LYS A 45 13.36 -4.05 -11.51
C LYS A 45 13.83 -2.94 -10.58
N LEU A 46 13.23 -1.75 -10.70
CA LEU A 46 13.57 -0.60 -9.87
C LEU A 46 13.25 -0.83 -8.39
N LEU A 47 12.09 -1.43 -8.10
CA LEU A 47 11.67 -1.79 -6.74
C LEU A 47 12.66 -2.76 -6.09
N ALA A 48 13.08 -3.81 -6.82
CA ALA A 48 14.08 -4.76 -6.35
C ALA A 48 15.46 -4.10 -6.12
N THR A 49 15.90 -3.24 -7.03
CA THR A 49 17.17 -2.51 -6.90
C THR A 49 17.20 -1.59 -5.68
N LEU A 50 16.06 -0.99 -5.32
CA LEU A 50 15.94 -0.08 -4.18
C LEU A 50 15.60 -0.79 -2.86
N GLY A 51 15.49 -2.14 -2.86
CA GLY A 51 15.17 -2.91 -1.66
C GLY A 51 13.79 -2.58 -1.08
N LEU A 52 12.83 -2.21 -1.93
CA LEU A 52 11.46 -1.89 -1.53
C LEU A 52 10.55 -3.11 -1.72
N ASP A 53 9.52 -3.21 -0.88
CA ASP A 53 8.55 -4.30 -0.92
C ASP A 53 7.32 -3.93 -1.76
N PHE A 54 6.67 -4.95 -2.31
CA PHE A 54 5.38 -4.81 -2.98
C PHE A 54 4.34 -5.75 -2.36
N LYS A 55 3.16 -5.20 -2.04
CA LYS A 55 2.00 -5.97 -1.62
C LYS A 55 0.83 -5.69 -2.56
N GLN A 56 0.33 -6.76 -3.18
CA GLN A 56 -0.87 -6.66 -3.99
C GLN A 56 -2.10 -6.45 -3.09
N LEU A 57 -2.88 -5.41 -3.37
CA LEU A 57 -4.13 -5.13 -2.67
C LEU A 57 -5.21 -4.76 -3.69
N ASP A 58 -6.30 -5.54 -3.71
CA ASP A 58 -7.47 -5.25 -4.53
C ASP A 58 -8.47 -4.39 -3.74
N PRO A 59 -8.80 -3.17 -4.18
CA PRO A 59 -9.79 -2.31 -3.55
C PRO A 59 -11.16 -2.98 -3.36
N ARG A 60 -11.54 -3.93 -4.23
CA ARG A 60 -12.80 -4.68 -4.10
C ARG A 60 -12.79 -5.58 -2.86
N LYS A 61 -11.68 -6.28 -2.63
CA LYS A 61 -11.49 -7.10 -1.43
C LYS A 61 -11.53 -6.25 -0.16
N CYS A 62 -10.99 -5.03 -0.21
CA CYS A 62 -11.10 -4.09 0.91
C CYS A 62 -12.57 -3.74 1.20
N ALA A 63 -13.34 -3.42 0.16
CA ALA A 63 -14.76 -3.08 0.32
C ALA A 63 -15.60 -4.27 0.84
N GLU A 64 -15.30 -5.49 0.40
CA GLU A 64 -15.96 -6.71 0.89
C GLU A 64 -15.69 -6.96 2.38
N ILE A 65 -14.44 -6.80 2.82
CA ILE A 65 -14.07 -6.96 4.24
C ILE A 65 -14.78 -5.90 5.09
N ILE A 66 -14.79 -4.64 4.65
CA ILE A 66 -15.47 -3.55 5.37
C ILE A 66 -16.97 -3.86 5.52
N ARG A 67 -17.64 -4.27 4.42
CA ARG A 67 -19.06 -4.63 4.43
C ARG A 67 -19.39 -5.83 5.33
N LYS A 68 -18.54 -6.85 5.37
CA LYS A 68 -18.72 -8.01 6.26
C LYS A 68 -18.55 -7.66 7.74
N THR A 69 -17.79 -6.60 8.01
CA THR A 69 -17.48 -6.14 9.37
C THR A 69 -18.49 -5.12 9.88
N GLU A 70 -19.36 -4.56 9.02
CA GLU A 70 -20.59 -3.88 9.45
C GLU A 70 -21.50 -4.90 10.13
N THR A 71 -21.23 -5.15 11.40
CA THR A 71 -22.19 -5.73 12.34
C THR A 71 -23.43 -4.84 12.30
N LYS A 72 -24.63 -5.46 12.28
CA LYS A 72 -25.92 -4.76 12.29
C LYS A 72 -25.83 -3.51 13.16
N LYS A 73 -26.12 -2.34 12.59
CA LYS A 73 -26.09 -1.10 13.36
C LYS A 73 -27.13 -1.24 14.46
N LEU A 74 -26.87 -0.69 15.65
CA LEU A 74 -27.83 -0.76 16.77
C LEU A 74 -29.23 -0.26 16.37
N VAL A 75 -29.31 0.65 15.39
CA VAL A 75 -30.58 1.15 14.81
C VAL A 75 -31.39 0.08 14.06
N ASP A 76 -30.76 -1.00 13.58
CA ASP A 76 -31.42 -2.13 12.92
C ASP A 76 -32.12 -3.07 13.91
N PHE A 77 -32.00 -2.82 15.23
CA PHE A 77 -32.67 -3.57 16.29
C PHE A 77 -33.92 -2.86 16.86
N TYR A 78 -34.16 -1.60 16.50
CA TYR A 78 -35.27 -0.79 17.04
C TYR A 78 -36.43 -0.57 16.04
N LEU A 79 -36.41 -1.24 14.88
CA LEU A 79 -37.49 -1.29 13.89
C LEU A 79 -38.04 -2.72 13.80
#